data_AF-A0A6G9Y7U6-F1
#
_entry.id   AF-A0A6G9Y7U6-F1
#
_cell.length_a   1.000
_cell.length_b   1.000
_cell.length_c   1.000
_cell.angle_alpha   90.00
_cell.angle_beta   90.00
_cell.angle_gamma   90.00
#
_symmetry.space_group_name_H-M   'P 1'
#
loop_
_entity.id
_entity.type
_entity.pdbx_description
1 polymer ?
#
loop_
_entity_poly.entity_id
_entity_poly.type
_entity_poly.pdbx_seq_one_letter_code
_entity_poly.pdbx_strand_id
1 'polypeptide(L)'
;MRARQSGGARHILHTQRLRIPRVGEILGLQQMPGDRDRNHVVSMPVSLPRIRPGRTNSGGNRPNRLRREAKCPRRPGASAPAFNIRVHPRGNDRPMSKTKIAVVLRDDLATWQRLNVTAFLASGIAVGCPSTGEAYQDGSGTKYLPMFTDPVLVYAAAPADIDAAYQRALSRELPMAIYPEDLFGTFNDEDNRTAVRALTPDNLRLAGFALHGPRNAIDKVIKGLPLHP
;
A
#
# COMPACT_ATOMS: atom_id res chain seq x y z
N MET A 1 -33.88 4.57 -54.43
CA MET A 1 -33.76 5.12 -53.07
C MET A 1 -33.78 3.98 -52.06
N ARG A 2 -32.69 3.76 -51.32
CA ARG A 2 -32.60 2.73 -50.25
C ARG A 2 -32.53 3.42 -48.89
N ALA A 3 -33.40 3.03 -47.96
CA ALA A 3 -33.17 2.78 -46.53
C ALA A 3 -34.55 2.62 -45.86
N ARG A 4 -35.02 1.40 -45.58
CA ARG A 4 -34.75 0.53 -44.40
C ARG A 4 -35.37 1.04 -43.10
N GLN A 5 -36.36 0.28 -42.63
CA GLN A 5 -36.89 0.23 -41.27
C GLN A 5 -35.79 -0.14 -40.25
N SER A 6 -35.93 0.32 -39.01
CA SER A 6 -36.03 -0.56 -37.83
C SER A 6 -36.30 0.25 -36.56
N GLY A 7 -37.45 -0.03 -35.92
CA GLY A 7 -37.65 0.31 -34.51
C GLY A 7 -36.80 -0.63 -33.66
N GLY A 8 -35.96 -0.06 -32.80
CA GLY A 8 -35.10 -0.77 -31.87
C GLY A 8 -35.36 -0.29 -30.45
N ALA A 9 -35.83 -1.19 -29.60
CA ALA A 9 -36.17 -0.98 -28.20
C ALA A 9 -34.99 -0.41 -27.40
N ARG A 10 -35.25 0.63 -26.60
CA ARG A 10 -34.31 1.15 -25.60
C ARG A 10 -34.38 0.26 -24.36
N HIS A 11 -33.46 -0.69 -24.24
CA HIS A 11 -33.21 -1.38 -22.98
C HIS A 11 -32.54 -0.40 -22.00
N ILE A 12 -33.27 0.00 -20.97
CA ILE A 12 -32.72 0.64 -19.78
C ILE A 12 -32.00 -0.48 -19.01
N LEU A 13 -30.66 -0.49 -19.08
CA LEU A 13 -29.86 -1.36 -18.21
C LEU A 13 -29.98 -0.79 -16.79
N HIS A 14 -30.78 -1.48 -15.99
CA HIS A 14 -30.91 -1.28 -14.56
C HIS A 14 -29.55 -1.63 -13.92
N THR A 15 -28.68 -0.64 -13.75
CA THR A 15 -27.44 -0.79 -12.99
C THR A 15 -27.81 -1.06 -11.54
N GLN A 16 -27.84 -2.34 -11.16
CA GLN A 16 -27.83 -2.73 -9.76
C GLN A 16 -26.62 -2.04 -9.11
N ARG A 17 -26.89 -1.16 -8.12
CA ARG A 17 -25.86 -0.65 -7.22
C ARG A 17 -25.13 -1.85 -6.64
N LEU A 18 -23.91 -2.09 -7.10
CA LEU A 18 -22.94 -2.92 -6.41
C LEU A 18 -22.75 -2.27 -5.03
N ARG A 19 -23.37 -2.87 -3.99
CA ARG A 19 -23.03 -2.57 -2.60
C ARG A 19 -21.59 -3.02 -2.41
N ILE A 20 -20.65 -2.09 -2.47
CA ILE A 20 -19.29 -2.31 -2.02
C ILE A 20 -19.37 -2.48 -0.50
N PRO A 21 -19.03 -3.66 0.07
CA PRO A 21 -19.07 -3.87 1.52
C PRO A 21 -18.02 -2.99 2.22
N ARG A 22 -18.33 -2.51 3.44
CA ARG A 22 -17.53 -1.48 4.14
C ARG A 22 -16.13 -1.99 4.47
N VAL A 23 -15.15 -1.10 4.58
CA VAL A 23 -13.85 -1.42 5.21
C VAL A 23 -14.03 -1.87 6.68
N GLY A 24 -14.98 -1.27 7.41
CA GLY A 24 -15.32 -1.69 8.79
C GLY A 24 -16.26 -2.90 8.92
N GLU A 25 -17.00 -3.27 7.88
CA GLU A 25 -17.90 -4.46 7.89
C GLU A 25 -17.18 -5.72 7.43
N ILE A 26 -16.24 -5.59 6.48
CA ILE A 26 -15.43 -6.73 6.00
C ILE A 26 -14.58 -7.32 7.14
N LEU A 27 -14.20 -6.50 8.13
CA LEU A 27 -13.31 -6.91 9.23
C LEU A 27 -14.00 -7.06 10.59
N GLY A 28 -15.31 -6.75 10.69
CA GLY A 28 -16.09 -6.92 11.92
C GLY A 28 -16.34 -8.37 12.36
N LEU A 29 -15.86 -9.38 11.59
CA LEU A 29 -16.02 -10.82 11.88
C LEU A 29 -14.71 -11.58 12.14
N GLN A 30 -13.56 -10.91 12.22
CA GLN A 30 -12.32 -11.54 12.71
C GLN A 30 -11.60 -10.62 13.71
N GLN A 31 -12.17 -10.54 14.91
CA GLN A 31 -11.35 -10.33 16.11
C GLN A 31 -10.51 -11.59 16.31
N MET A 32 -9.25 -11.55 15.87
CA MET A 32 -8.24 -12.52 16.32
C MET A 32 -7.74 -12.06 17.69
N PRO A 33 -7.85 -12.87 18.75
CA PRO A 33 -7.29 -12.52 20.04
C PRO A 33 -5.77 -12.46 19.94
N GLY A 34 -5.21 -11.28 20.22
CA GLY A 34 -3.77 -11.10 20.39
C GLY A 34 -3.35 -11.66 21.74
N ASP A 35 -2.68 -12.82 21.73
CA ASP A 35 -1.96 -13.32 22.89
C ASP A 35 -0.51 -12.79 22.85
N ARG A 36 -0.03 -12.30 24.00
CA ARG A 36 1.28 -11.67 24.15
C ARG A 36 2.36 -12.70 24.47
N ASP A 37 3.51 -12.49 23.84
CA ASP A 37 4.88 -12.77 24.27
C ASP A 37 5.17 -14.01 25.15
N ARG A 38 6.00 -14.90 24.61
CA ARG A 38 7.11 -15.52 25.37
C ARG A 38 8.26 -15.96 24.45
N ASN A 39 9.36 -15.22 24.55
CA ASN A 39 10.76 -15.50 24.20
C ASN A 39 11.13 -16.94 23.75
N HIS A 40 11.78 -17.09 22.59
CA HIS A 40 13.18 -17.54 22.52
C HIS A 40 13.78 -17.50 21.10
N VAL A 41 14.98 -16.92 21.01
CA VAL A 41 15.97 -17.14 19.96
C VAL A 41 16.50 -18.58 20.10
N VAL A 42 16.73 -19.30 18.99
CA VAL A 42 17.97 -20.07 18.67
C VAL A 42 17.83 -20.75 17.29
N SER A 43 18.80 -20.43 16.43
CA SER A 43 19.47 -21.16 15.34
C SER A 43 18.94 -22.51 14.83
N MET A 44 18.91 -22.66 13.49
CA MET A 44 18.89 -23.95 12.78
C MET A 44 20.16 -24.78 13.10
N PRO A 45 20.13 -26.12 12.94
CA PRO A 45 20.58 -26.67 11.66
C PRO A 45 19.82 -27.91 11.14
N VAL A 46 20.05 -28.13 9.85
CA VAL A 46 19.67 -29.24 8.96
C VAL A 46 19.96 -30.64 9.54
N SER A 47 19.05 -31.61 9.32
CA SER A 47 19.35 -33.00 8.91
C SER A 47 18.08 -33.86 8.75
N LEU A 48 17.88 -34.41 7.55
CA LEU A 48 16.88 -35.46 7.22
C LEU A 48 17.45 -36.85 7.51
N PRO A 49 16.67 -37.81 8.06
CA PRO A 49 16.99 -39.23 7.94
C PRO A 49 16.16 -39.90 6.84
N ARG A 50 16.84 -40.75 6.08
CA ARG A 50 16.33 -41.60 4.99
C ARG A 50 16.38 -43.05 5.46
N ILE A 51 15.24 -43.75 5.55
CA ILE A 51 15.20 -45.23 5.66
C ILE A 51 14.14 -45.80 4.70
N ARG A 52 14.49 -46.94 4.09
CA ARG A 52 13.93 -47.63 2.91
C ARG A 52 13.03 -48.84 3.33
N PRO A 53 12.43 -49.60 2.38
CA PRO A 53 10.99 -49.93 2.39
C PRO A 53 10.61 -51.34 2.87
N GLY A 54 9.33 -51.51 3.22
CA GLY A 54 8.65 -52.80 3.42
C GLY A 54 7.72 -53.15 2.25
N ARG A 55 7.86 -54.38 1.76
CA ARG A 55 7.07 -55.06 0.70
C ARG A 55 5.73 -55.54 1.24
N THR A 56 4.64 -55.42 0.45
CA THR A 56 3.62 -56.48 0.27
C THR A 56 2.99 -56.39 -1.13
N ASN A 57 2.68 -57.57 -1.69
CA ASN A 57 2.18 -57.85 -3.03
C ASN A 57 0.65 -57.92 -3.07
N SER A 58 0.05 -57.47 -4.18
CA SER A 58 -1.14 -57.98 -4.91
C SER A 58 -1.67 -56.84 -5.80
N GLY A 59 -2.07 -56.95 -7.06
CA GLY A 59 -2.33 -58.02 -8.03
C GLY A 59 -3.30 -57.38 -9.05
N GLY A 60 -3.12 -57.58 -10.36
CA GLY A 60 -4.18 -57.23 -11.34
C GLY A 60 -3.76 -56.43 -12.58
N ASN A 61 -3.54 -57.17 -13.67
CA ASN A 61 -3.85 -56.94 -15.09
C ASN A 61 -3.67 -55.57 -15.81
N ARG A 62 -2.94 -55.67 -16.94
CA ARG A 62 -2.71 -54.74 -18.07
C ARG A 62 -4.01 -54.49 -18.91
N PRO A 63 -4.14 -53.49 -19.83
CA PRO A 63 -3.10 -53.12 -20.80
C PRO A 63 -2.95 -51.65 -21.30
N ASN A 64 -1.69 -51.36 -21.63
CA ASN A 64 -1.17 -50.69 -22.84
C ASN A 64 -1.93 -49.49 -23.45
N ARG A 65 -1.44 -48.27 -23.19
CA ARG A 65 -1.59 -47.14 -24.12
C ARG A 65 -0.26 -46.41 -24.28
N LEU A 66 0.22 -46.41 -25.52
CA LEU A 66 1.45 -45.81 -26.01
C LEU A 66 1.59 -44.35 -25.58
N ARG A 67 2.59 -44.05 -24.75
CA ARG A 67 3.05 -42.70 -24.41
C ARG A 67 4.17 -42.34 -25.39
N ARG A 68 3.86 -41.52 -26.40
CA ARG A 68 4.90 -40.84 -27.20
C ARG A 68 5.48 -39.71 -26.35
N GLU A 69 6.65 -39.94 -25.77
CA GLU A 69 7.45 -38.91 -25.12
C GLU A 69 8.05 -37.99 -26.20
N ALA A 70 7.53 -36.76 -26.30
CA ALA A 70 8.19 -35.69 -27.02
C ALA A 70 9.40 -35.23 -26.20
N LYS A 71 10.57 -35.76 -26.57
CA LYS A 71 11.87 -35.40 -26.00
C LYS A 71 12.22 -33.96 -26.41
N CYS A 72 12.04 -33.00 -25.50
CA CYS A 72 12.62 -31.66 -25.66
C CYS A 72 14.16 -31.77 -25.73
N PRO A 73 14.84 -31.22 -26.74
CA PRO A 73 16.29 -31.22 -26.79
C PRO A 73 16.84 -30.24 -25.74
N ARG A 74 17.65 -30.74 -24.81
CA ARG A 74 18.42 -29.93 -23.87
C ARG A 74 19.46 -29.12 -24.64
N ARG A 75 19.36 -27.78 -24.62
CA ARG A 75 20.43 -26.88 -25.07
C ARG A 75 21.63 -26.98 -24.12
N PRO A 76 22.88 -27.03 -24.61
CA PRO A 76 24.05 -26.99 -23.77
C PRO A 76 24.36 -25.55 -23.31
N GLY A 77 24.61 -25.41 -22.01
CA GLY A 77 25.46 -24.40 -21.36
C GLY A 77 25.38 -22.95 -21.85
N ALA A 78 24.34 -22.22 -21.44
CA ALA A 78 24.42 -20.76 -21.32
C ALA A 78 24.47 -20.43 -19.82
N SER A 79 25.66 -20.08 -19.33
CA SER A 79 25.82 -19.45 -18.02
C SER A 79 24.95 -18.19 -17.99
N ALA A 80 23.98 -18.12 -17.08
CA ALA A 80 23.33 -16.86 -16.76
C ALA A 80 24.42 -15.87 -16.31
N PRO A 81 24.45 -14.62 -16.81
CA PRO A 81 25.38 -13.64 -16.28
C PRO A 81 25.01 -13.42 -14.81
N ALA A 82 25.98 -13.62 -13.91
CA ALA A 82 25.83 -13.24 -12.52
C ALA A 82 25.48 -11.74 -12.50
N PHE A 83 24.25 -11.42 -12.11
CA PHE A 83 23.79 -10.06 -11.90
C PHE A 83 24.51 -9.55 -10.66
N ASN A 84 25.75 -9.10 -10.83
CA ASN A 84 26.53 -8.49 -9.77
C ASN A 84 25.87 -7.16 -9.44
N ILE A 85 24.99 -7.16 -8.42
CA ILE A 85 24.55 -5.94 -7.75
C ILE A 85 25.82 -5.32 -7.18
N ARG A 86 26.36 -4.35 -7.91
CA ARG A 86 27.45 -3.51 -7.42
C ARG A 86 26.86 -2.67 -6.29
N VAL A 87 26.94 -3.18 -5.06
CA VAL A 87 26.61 -2.42 -3.87
C VAL A 87 27.60 -1.25 -3.84
N HIS A 88 27.12 -0.07 -4.26
CA HIS A 88 27.90 1.14 -4.11
C HIS A 88 28.04 1.39 -2.61
N PRO A 89 29.25 1.63 -2.09
CA PRO A 89 29.41 2.02 -0.70
C PRO A 89 28.51 3.24 -0.43
N ARG A 90 27.74 3.19 0.67
CA ARG A 90 26.84 4.27 1.12
C ARG A 90 27.68 5.46 1.59
N GLY A 91 28.25 6.21 0.64
CA GLY A 91 28.72 7.57 0.86
C GLY A 91 27.49 8.48 0.97
N ASN A 92 27.50 9.40 1.93
CA ASN A 92 26.42 10.34 2.24
C ASN A 92 26.28 11.46 1.17
N ASP A 93 26.76 11.22 -0.05
CA ASP A 93 27.04 12.23 -1.07
C ASP A 93 25.96 12.29 -2.16
N ARG A 94 24.86 11.54 -2.02
CA ARG A 94 23.68 11.81 -2.85
C ARG A 94 23.08 13.13 -2.36
N PRO A 95 22.91 14.15 -3.22
CA PRO A 95 22.23 15.36 -2.82
C PRO A 95 20.85 14.97 -2.33
N MET A 96 20.63 15.12 -1.02
CA MET A 96 19.33 14.85 -0.42
C MET A 96 18.29 15.73 -1.11
N SER A 97 17.10 15.17 -1.35
CA SER A 97 15.99 15.94 -1.91
C SER A 97 15.79 17.21 -1.09
N LYS A 98 15.65 18.35 -1.78
CA LYS A 98 15.41 19.65 -1.15
C LYS A 98 14.06 19.67 -0.42
N THR A 99 13.14 18.83 -0.90
CA THR A 99 11.80 18.59 -0.39
C THR A 99 11.68 17.22 0.28
N LYS A 100 10.66 17.05 1.11
CA LYS A 100 10.29 15.74 1.66
C LYS A 100 8.78 15.67 1.87
N ILE A 101 8.29 14.46 2.12
CA ILE A 101 6.92 14.20 2.54
C ILE A 101 6.94 13.74 4.00
N ALA A 102 6.07 14.31 4.83
CA ALA A 102 5.84 13.83 6.19
C ALA A 102 4.38 13.44 6.34
N VAL A 103 4.12 12.23 6.84
CA VAL A 103 2.79 11.73 7.19
C VAL A 103 2.74 11.62 8.71
N VAL A 104 1.75 12.25 9.35
CA VAL A 104 1.55 12.20 10.80
C VAL A 104 0.22 11.51 11.06
N LEU A 105 0.24 10.45 11.87
CA LEU A 105 -0.91 9.63 12.19
C LEU A 105 -1.17 9.66 13.71
N ARG A 106 -2.44 9.57 14.08
CA ARG A 106 -2.83 9.41 15.49
C ARG A 106 -2.41 8.04 16.00
N ASP A 107 -1.77 8.03 17.16
CA ASP A 107 -1.10 6.85 17.75
C ASP A 107 -2.05 5.85 18.42
N ASP A 108 -3.31 6.20 18.60
CA ASP A 108 -4.37 5.34 19.15
C ASP A 108 -5.11 4.52 18.08
N LEU A 109 -4.85 4.78 16.80
CA LEU A 109 -5.52 4.11 15.69
C LEU A 109 -5.09 2.65 15.59
N ALA A 110 -6.03 1.78 15.22
CA ALA A 110 -5.71 0.41 14.84
C ALA A 110 -4.78 0.40 13.61
N THR A 111 -3.93 -0.62 13.49
CA THR A 111 -2.96 -0.73 12.38
C THR A 111 -3.61 -0.58 11.00
N TRP A 112 -4.77 -1.22 10.79
CA TRP A 112 -5.48 -1.12 9.51
C TRP A 112 -6.01 0.28 9.23
N GLN A 113 -6.43 1.03 10.27
CA GLN A 113 -6.87 2.42 10.13
C GLN A 113 -5.69 3.30 9.72
N ARG A 114 -4.52 3.12 10.35
CA ARG A 114 -3.29 3.85 9.99
C ARG A 114 -2.90 3.64 8.53
N LEU A 115 -2.97 2.40 8.04
CA LEU A 115 -2.67 2.07 6.64
C LEU A 115 -3.67 2.74 5.69
N ASN A 116 -4.96 2.71 6.03
CA ASN A 116 -6.01 3.36 5.25
C ASN A 116 -5.79 4.88 5.18
N VAL A 117 -5.61 5.53 6.34
CA VAL A 117 -5.34 6.97 6.44
C VAL A 117 -4.09 7.35 5.64
N THR A 118 -3.00 6.58 5.79
CA THR A 118 -1.75 6.82 5.03
C THR A 118 -1.98 6.75 3.52
N ALA A 119 -2.77 5.79 3.04
CA ALA A 119 -3.06 5.65 1.61
C ALA A 119 -3.83 6.85 1.04
N PHE A 120 -4.85 7.34 1.76
CA PHE A 120 -5.61 8.54 1.36
C PHE A 120 -4.76 9.82 1.43
N LEU A 121 -3.93 9.95 2.46
CA LEU A 121 -3.06 11.11 2.59
C LEU A 121 -1.98 11.13 1.49
N ALA A 122 -1.40 9.97 1.19
CA ALA A 122 -0.45 9.83 0.10
C ALA A 122 -1.08 10.18 -1.25
N SER A 123 -2.31 9.74 -1.53
CA SER A 123 -2.97 10.09 -2.79
C SER A 123 -3.20 11.61 -2.92
N GLY A 124 -3.56 12.28 -1.83
CA GLY A 124 -3.68 13.75 -1.79
C GLY A 124 -2.37 14.45 -2.13
N ILE A 125 -1.23 13.99 -1.57
CA ILE A 125 0.09 14.54 -1.90
C ILE A 125 0.48 14.25 -3.35
N ALA A 126 0.26 13.03 -3.84
CA ALA A 126 0.63 12.63 -5.20
C ALA A 126 -0.08 13.45 -6.29
N VAL A 127 -1.32 13.88 -6.02
CA VAL A 127 -2.13 14.69 -6.94
C VAL A 127 -1.87 16.19 -6.73
N GLY A 128 -1.70 16.63 -5.49
CA GLY A 128 -1.60 18.05 -5.14
C GLY A 128 -0.19 18.64 -5.19
N CYS A 129 0.86 17.82 -5.26
CA CYS A 129 2.25 18.26 -5.12
C CYS A 129 3.17 17.73 -6.23
N PRO A 130 4.26 18.43 -6.57
CA PRO A 130 5.23 18.01 -7.59
C PRO A 130 6.20 16.94 -7.05
N SER A 131 5.67 15.88 -6.45
CA SER A 131 6.46 14.79 -5.84
C SER A 131 6.36 13.46 -6.59
N THR A 132 5.60 13.40 -7.68
CA THR A 132 5.37 12.18 -8.47
C THR A 132 6.35 12.11 -9.64
N GLY A 133 7.04 10.98 -9.80
CA GLY A 133 8.05 10.77 -10.84
C GLY A 133 7.50 10.26 -12.17
N GLU A 134 8.35 9.57 -12.92
CA GLU A 134 7.98 8.90 -14.16
C GLU A 134 7.46 7.48 -13.93
N ALA A 135 6.76 6.95 -14.93
CA ALA A 135 6.29 5.57 -14.93
C ALA A 135 7.46 4.59 -14.84
N TYR A 136 7.34 3.61 -13.95
CA TYR A 136 8.37 2.58 -13.79
C TYR A 136 8.27 1.60 -14.96
N GLN A 137 9.38 0.99 -15.35
CA GLN A 137 9.40 -0.03 -16.39
C GLN A 137 10.31 -1.18 -15.93
N ASP A 138 9.81 -2.42 -16.01
CA ASP A 138 10.64 -3.59 -15.73
C ASP A 138 11.53 -3.96 -16.92
N GLY A 139 12.42 -4.94 -16.72
CA GLY A 139 13.32 -5.43 -17.77
C GLY A 139 12.61 -6.11 -18.96
N SER A 140 11.31 -6.41 -18.85
CA SER A 140 10.48 -6.95 -19.94
C SER A 140 9.79 -5.86 -20.77
N GLY A 141 9.88 -4.61 -20.33
CA GLY A 141 9.22 -3.47 -20.94
C GLY A 141 7.81 -3.19 -20.40
N THR A 142 7.33 -3.93 -19.39
CA THR A 142 6.03 -3.68 -18.75
C THR A 142 6.09 -2.38 -17.96
N LYS A 143 5.15 -1.48 -18.20
CA LYS A 143 5.05 -0.18 -17.53
C LYS A 143 4.17 -0.27 -16.28
N TYR A 144 4.59 0.42 -15.22
CA TYR A 144 3.89 0.57 -13.95
C TYR A 144 3.66 2.05 -13.63
N LEU A 145 2.79 2.31 -12.67
CA LEU A 145 2.47 3.68 -12.26
C LEU A 145 3.71 4.40 -11.70
N PRO A 146 3.79 5.73 -11.88
CA PRO A 146 4.79 6.53 -11.21
C PRO A 146 4.56 6.51 -9.69
N MET A 147 5.65 6.70 -8.94
CA MET A 147 5.65 6.77 -7.48
C MET A 147 6.36 8.05 -7.01
N PHE A 148 6.33 8.30 -5.71
CA PHE A 148 7.02 9.45 -5.13
C PHE A 148 8.51 9.45 -5.41
N THR A 149 9.02 10.63 -5.76
CA THR A 149 10.46 10.92 -5.89
C THR A 149 11.05 11.45 -4.59
N ASP A 150 10.22 12.08 -3.75
CA ASP A 150 10.57 12.58 -2.44
C ASP A 150 10.47 11.48 -1.35
N PRO A 151 11.35 11.51 -0.33
CA PRO A 151 11.27 10.57 0.78
C PRO A 151 10.01 10.83 1.61
N VAL A 152 9.32 9.74 1.97
CA VAL A 152 8.14 9.75 2.85
C VAL A 152 8.57 9.30 4.24
N LEU A 153 8.40 10.15 5.24
CA LEU A 153 8.60 9.81 6.65
C LEU A 153 7.25 9.76 7.36
N VAL A 154 7.02 8.70 8.13
CA VAL A 154 5.78 8.48 8.87
C VAL A 154 6.02 8.65 10.36
N TYR A 155 5.14 9.41 11.01
CA TYR A 155 5.17 9.76 12.42
C TYR A 155 3.88 9.28 13.08
N ALA A 156 3.97 8.92 14.36
CA ALA A 156 2.82 8.61 15.19
C ALA A 156 2.81 9.55 16.39
N ALA A 157 1.69 10.17 16.72
CA ALA A 157 1.63 11.10 17.84
C ALA A 157 0.24 11.13 18.50
N ALA A 158 0.22 11.60 19.74
CA ALA A 158 -1.01 11.81 20.49
C ALA A 158 -1.85 12.94 19.84
N PRO A 159 -3.18 12.98 20.06
CA PRO A 159 -4.07 13.97 19.44
C PRO A 159 -3.60 15.43 19.63
N ALA A 160 -3.19 15.81 20.84
CA ALA A 160 -2.76 17.18 21.13
C ALA A 160 -1.48 17.59 20.37
N ASP A 161 -0.56 16.64 20.16
CA ASP A 161 0.67 16.89 19.40
C ASP A 161 0.39 17.04 17.90
N ILE A 162 -0.59 16.29 17.39
CA ILE A 162 -1.10 16.41 16.02
C ILE A 162 -1.71 17.78 15.81
N ASP A 163 -2.58 18.24 16.71
CA ASP A 163 -3.22 19.55 16.60
C ASP A 163 -2.16 20.67 16.61
N ALA A 164 -1.19 20.59 17.51
CA ALA A 164 -0.11 21.55 17.57
C ALA A 164 0.75 21.56 16.28
N ALA A 165 1.05 20.39 15.71
CA ALA A 165 1.78 20.29 14.45
C ALA A 165 0.94 20.78 13.26
N TYR A 166 -0.36 20.48 13.23
CA TYR A 166 -1.30 20.97 12.23
C TYR A 166 -1.38 22.50 12.23
N GLN A 167 -1.51 23.14 13.39
CA GLN A 167 -1.51 24.60 13.51
C GLN A 167 -0.19 25.22 13.02
N ARG A 168 0.95 24.59 13.33
CA ARG A 168 2.25 25.01 12.77
C ARG A 168 2.29 24.88 11.24
N ALA A 169 1.72 23.81 10.67
CA ALA A 169 1.65 23.63 9.22
C ALA A 169 0.80 24.72 8.55
N LEU A 170 -0.38 25.01 9.12
CA LEU A 170 -1.26 26.08 8.65
C LEU A 170 -0.58 27.46 8.69
N SER A 171 0.07 27.80 9.82
CA SER A 171 0.79 29.08 9.97
C SER A 171 1.93 29.29 8.97
N ARG A 172 2.37 28.20 8.32
CA ARG A 172 3.45 28.19 7.32
C ARG A 172 2.95 28.00 5.91
N GLU A 173 1.63 27.94 5.72
CA GLU A 173 0.98 27.77 4.41
C GLU A 173 1.52 26.56 3.64
N LEU A 174 1.87 25.48 4.36
CA LEU A 174 2.37 24.27 3.73
C LEU A 174 1.22 23.51 3.04
N PRO A 175 1.43 23.04 1.80
CA PRO A 175 0.51 22.11 1.15
C PRO A 175 0.28 20.89 2.03
N MET A 176 -0.99 20.58 2.28
CA MET A 176 -1.38 19.55 3.24
C MET A 176 -2.58 18.76 2.77
N ALA A 177 -2.51 17.45 2.93
CA ALA A 177 -3.67 16.56 2.91
C ALA A 177 -4.10 16.31 4.36
N ILE A 178 -5.41 16.29 4.64
CA ILE A 178 -5.96 16.01 5.97
C ILE A 178 -6.89 14.80 5.93
N TYR A 179 -6.93 14.07 7.03
CA TYR A 179 -7.90 13.00 7.27
C TYR A 179 -8.54 13.21 8.64
N PRO A 180 -9.69 13.91 8.70
CA PRO A 180 -10.50 13.99 9.91
C PRO A 180 -11.09 12.65 10.29
N GLU A 181 -11.34 12.43 11.58
CA GLU A 181 -11.92 11.20 12.11
C GLU A 181 -13.30 10.88 11.51
N ASP A 182 -14.09 11.91 11.21
CA ASP A 182 -15.43 11.79 10.63
C ASP A 182 -15.44 11.05 9.29
N LEU A 183 -14.33 11.03 8.55
CA LEU A 183 -14.20 10.34 7.27
C LEU A 183 -14.24 8.81 7.41
N PHE A 184 -14.09 8.27 8.62
CA PHE A 184 -14.33 6.84 8.84
C PHE A 184 -15.81 6.47 8.73
N GLY A 185 -16.72 7.44 8.91
CA GLY A 185 -18.17 7.24 8.86
C GLY A 185 -18.80 7.46 7.48
N THR A 186 -18.04 7.93 6.50
CA THR A 186 -18.52 8.29 5.16
C THR A 186 -18.22 7.19 4.13
N PHE A 187 -18.93 7.22 2.99
CA PHE A 187 -18.91 6.11 2.02
C PHE A 187 -18.41 6.50 0.63
N ASN A 188 -18.39 7.79 0.32
CA ASN A 188 -17.95 8.30 -0.97
C ASN A 188 -17.29 9.68 -0.82
N ASP A 189 -16.64 10.13 -1.89
CA ASP A 189 -15.91 11.40 -1.91
C ASP A 189 -16.82 12.64 -1.71
N GLU A 190 -18.06 12.61 -2.18
CA GLU A 190 -19.01 13.71 -1.97
C GLU A 190 -19.39 13.85 -0.49
N ASP A 191 -19.65 12.73 0.18
CA ASP A 191 -19.88 12.69 1.63
C ASP A 191 -18.63 13.13 2.39
N ASN A 192 -17.43 12.68 1.96
CA ASN A 192 -16.16 13.11 2.56
C ASN A 192 -16.01 14.62 2.49
N ARG A 193 -16.19 15.22 1.31
CA ARG A 193 -16.08 16.68 1.14
C ARG A 193 -17.15 17.43 1.92
N THR A 194 -18.36 16.89 2.02
CA THR A 194 -19.43 17.48 2.82
C THR A 194 -19.08 17.46 4.31
N ALA A 195 -18.57 16.34 4.82
CA ALA A 195 -18.08 16.21 6.19
C ALA A 195 -16.96 17.21 6.46
N VAL A 196 -15.93 17.26 5.59
CA VAL A 196 -14.81 18.22 5.74
C VAL A 196 -15.31 19.67 5.71
N ARG A 197 -16.28 20.01 4.86
CA ARG A 197 -16.84 21.37 4.79
C ARG A 197 -17.56 21.79 6.08
N ALA A 198 -18.11 20.84 6.84
CA ALA A 198 -18.78 21.12 8.11
C ALA A 198 -17.82 21.32 9.29
N LEU A 199 -16.52 21.07 9.09
CA LEU A 199 -15.52 21.18 10.15
C LEU A 199 -15.15 22.65 10.41
N THR A 200 -15.05 22.97 11.69
CA THR A 200 -14.53 24.22 12.24
C THR A 200 -13.27 23.92 13.06
N PRO A 201 -12.45 24.92 13.40
CA PRO A 201 -11.29 24.72 14.27
C PRO A 201 -11.65 24.04 15.60
N ASP A 202 -12.86 24.27 16.12
CA ASP A 202 -13.31 23.76 17.43
C ASP A 202 -13.75 22.28 17.40
N ASN A 203 -14.14 21.76 16.24
CA ASN A 203 -14.62 20.38 16.10
C ASN A 203 -13.70 19.49 15.23
N LEU A 204 -12.62 20.06 14.69
CA LEU A 204 -11.67 19.33 13.86
C LEU A 204 -10.88 18.34 14.71
N ARG A 205 -11.14 17.04 14.52
CA ARG A 205 -10.37 15.94 15.11
C ARG A 205 -9.66 15.17 14.02
N LEU A 206 -8.33 15.27 13.97
CA LEU A 206 -7.54 14.62 12.94
C LEU A 206 -7.19 13.18 13.32
N ALA A 207 -7.45 12.24 12.41
CA ALA A 207 -6.85 10.91 12.43
C ALA A 207 -5.43 10.94 11.83
N GLY A 208 -5.17 11.87 10.91
CA GLY A 208 -3.83 12.16 10.41
C GLY A 208 -3.80 13.31 9.40
N PHE A 209 -2.60 13.75 9.06
CA PHE A 209 -2.34 14.69 7.98
C PHE A 209 -1.01 14.40 7.30
N ALA A 210 -0.84 14.85 6.06
CA ALA A 210 0.43 14.74 5.35
C ALA A 210 0.84 16.08 4.74
N LEU A 211 2.15 16.33 4.70
CA LEU A 211 2.76 17.56 4.21
C LEU A 211 3.76 17.26 3.11
N HIS A 212 3.87 18.17 2.14
CA HIS A 212 4.97 18.25 1.19
C HIS A 212 5.57 19.65 1.22
N GLY A 213 6.89 19.75 1.04
CA GLY A 213 7.56 21.04 1.02
C GLY A 213 9.04 20.98 1.42
N PRO A 214 9.68 22.16 1.59
CA PRO A 214 11.09 22.26 1.92
C PRO A 214 11.41 21.54 3.23
N ARG A 215 12.52 20.79 3.25
CA ARG A 215 12.92 19.96 4.39
C ARG A 215 12.93 20.71 5.72
N ASN A 216 13.56 21.90 5.73
CA ASN A 216 13.67 22.77 6.90
C ASN A 216 12.30 23.26 7.41
N ALA A 217 11.34 23.49 6.53
CA ALA A 217 10.01 23.93 6.91
C ALA A 217 9.24 22.78 7.57
N ILE A 218 9.28 21.59 6.97
CA ILE A 218 8.65 20.40 7.53
C ILE A 218 9.30 20.03 8.87
N ASP A 219 10.63 19.99 8.96
CA ASP A 219 11.35 19.66 10.22
C ASP A 219 10.92 20.55 11.39
N LYS A 220 10.63 21.84 11.14
CA LYS A 220 10.09 22.74 12.17
C LYS A 220 8.67 22.39 12.59
N VAL A 221 7.84 21.90 11.67
CA VAL A 221 6.45 21.53 11.93
C VAL A 221 6.36 20.23 12.74
N ILE A 222 7.08 19.20 12.31
CA ILE A 222 7.08 17.86 12.93
C ILE A 222 8.05 17.74 14.11
N LYS A 223 8.64 18.86 14.55
CA LYS A 223 9.64 18.85 15.63
C LYS A 223 9.03 18.22 16.90
N GLY A 224 9.71 17.21 17.42
CA GLY A 224 9.30 16.49 18.64
C GLY A 224 8.37 15.31 18.40
N LEU A 225 7.86 15.10 17.19
CA LEU A 225 7.04 13.93 16.87
C LEU A 225 7.94 12.70 16.69
N PRO A 226 7.60 11.55 17.31
CA PRO A 226 8.37 10.33 17.12
C PRO A 226 8.03 9.68 15.76
N LEU A 227 9.04 9.04 15.17
CA LEU A 227 8.82 8.21 13.98
C LEU A 227 7.92 7.03 14.34
N HIS A 228 7.09 6.61 13.38
CA HIS A 228 6.23 5.46 13.55
C HIS A 228 7.09 4.19 13.80
N PRO A 229 6.73 3.33 14.77
CA PRO A 229 7.45 2.07 15.06
C PRO A 229 7.36 1.06 13.91
#